data_AF-A0A7C2M7M5-F1
#
_entry.id   AF-A0A7C2M7M5-F1
#
_cell.length_a   1.000
_cell.length_b   1.000
_cell.length_c   1.000
_cell.angle_alpha   90.00
_cell.angle_beta   90.00
_cell.angle_gamma   90.00
#
_symmetry.space_group_name_H-M   'P 1'
#
loop_
_entity.id
_entity.type
_entity.pdbx_description
1 polymer ?
#
loop_
_entity_poly.entity_id
_entity_poly.type
_entity_poly.pdbx_seq_one_letter_code
_entity_poly.pdbx_strand_id
1 'polypeptide(L)'
;NGISLVRKVLFKEWAGKFDPFDVPEGFDREVVYEALEPTKIYVKSFLNTAKQVNVKGDIHITGDAYVKFDRFMKFSKGIGFEFNNFKPQPIFDLIQKTAPEVGGEITDEEMLKTFNMGWGFAVIVDKTEVDDTIAVIEKNDVEADQIGTITDTGRIIAHYKNKKLLLK
;
A
#
# COMPACT_ATOMS: atom_id res chain seq x y z
N ASN A 1 -3.52 -8.34 2.71
CA ASN A 1 -4.99 -8.07 2.78
C ASN A 1 -5.57 -8.19 1.38
N GLY A 2 -6.89 -8.36 1.25
CA GLY A 2 -7.53 -8.52 -0.06
C GLY A 2 -7.48 -9.94 -0.66
N ILE A 3 -7.08 -10.97 0.11
CA ILE A 3 -6.91 -12.33 -0.42
C ILE A 3 -8.21 -12.93 -1.00
N SER A 4 -9.37 -12.55 -0.46
CA SER A 4 -10.67 -12.96 -1.02
C SER A 4 -10.90 -12.40 -2.43
N LEU A 5 -10.45 -11.17 -2.68
CA LEU A 5 -10.52 -10.55 -4.00
C LEU A 5 -9.52 -11.20 -4.96
N VAL A 6 -8.27 -11.37 -4.50
CA VAL A 6 -7.22 -12.09 -5.23
C VAL A 6 -7.71 -13.46 -5.69
N ARG A 7 -8.32 -14.26 -4.79
CA ARG A 7 -8.82 -15.60 -5.11
C ARG A 7 -9.87 -15.58 -6.22
N LYS A 8 -10.87 -14.70 -6.11
CA LYS A 8 -11.96 -14.58 -7.10
C LYS A 8 -11.47 -14.13 -8.46
N VAL A 9 -10.46 -13.25 -8.50
CA VAL A 9 -9.99 -12.68 -9.76
C VAL A 9 -8.96 -13.58 -10.43
N LEU A 10 -8.01 -14.12 -9.66
CA LEU A 10 -6.86 -14.80 -10.24
C LEU A 10 -7.09 -16.30 -10.43
N PHE A 11 -7.81 -17.02 -9.57
CA PHE A 11 -7.78 -18.49 -9.61
C PHE A 11 -9.08 -19.11 -10.13
N LYS A 12 -8.97 -20.04 -11.09
CA LYS A 12 -10.11 -20.72 -11.75
C LYS A 12 -11.08 -21.41 -10.79
N GLU A 13 -10.59 -21.91 -9.65
CA GLU A 13 -11.44 -22.51 -8.61
C GLU A 13 -12.56 -21.54 -8.13
N TRP A 14 -12.32 -20.22 -8.22
CA TRP A 14 -13.28 -19.16 -7.89
C TRP A 14 -13.72 -18.34 -9.10
N ALA A 15 -13.74 -18.95 -10.29
CA ALA A 15 -14.04 -18.32 -11.58
C ALA A 15 -13.01 -17.27 -12.05
N GLY A 16 -11.80 -17.31 -11.50
CA GLY A 16 -10.68 -16.50 -11.94
C GLY A 16 -10.01 -17.04 -13.22
N LYS A 17 -8.89 -16.42 -13.61
CA LYS A 17 -8.22 -16.66 -14.91
C LYS A 17 -7.20 -17.80 -14.93
N PHE A 18 -6.40 -17.94 -13.88
CA PHE A 18 -5.19 -18.75 -13.83
C PHE A 18 -5.38 -20.04 -13.02
N ASP A 19 -4.64 -21.09 -13.37
CA ASP A 19 -4.35 -22.18 -12.45
C ASP A 19 -3.29 -21.72 -11.42
N PRO A 20 -3.26 -22.28 -10.19
CA PRO A 20 -2.35 -21.79 -9.14
C PRO A 20 -0.87 -21.77 -9.52
N PHE A 21 -0.44 -22.73 -10.33
CA PHE A 21 0.95 -22.92 -10.75
C PHE A 21 1.28 -22.31 -12.12
N ASP A 22 0.37 -21.51 -12.68
CA ASP A 22 0.69 -20.73 -13.88
C ASP A 22 1.72 -19.65 -13.55
N VAL A 23 2.58 -19.33 -14.54
CA VAL A 23 3.51 -18.20 -14.49
C VAL A 23 3.00 -17.15 -15.48
N PRO A 24 2.27 -16.10 -15.02
CA PRO A 24 1.77 -15.06 -15.90
C PRO A 24 2.91 -14.25 -16.52
N GLU A 25 2.62 -13.56 -17.64
CA GLU A 25 3.60 -12.68 -18.27
C GLU A 25 4.11 -11.60 -17.29
N GLY A 26 5.44 -11.43 -17.22
CA GLY A 26 6.09 -10.47 -16.33
C GLY A 26 6.36 -10.99 -14.91
N PHE A 27 6.19 -12.29 -14.67
CA PHE A 27 6.51 -12.95 -13.40
C PHE A 27 7.63 -13.98 -13.56
N ASP A 28 8.43 -14.12 -12.51
CA ASP A 28 9.56 -15.07 -12.45
C ASP A 28 9.19 -16.39 -11.76
N ARG A 29 8.00 -16.48 -11.17
CA ARG A 29 7.47 -17.66 -10.47
C ARG A 29 5.95 -17.72 -10.55
N GLU A 30 5.39 -18.81 -10.03
CA GLU A 30 3.98 -19.12 -10.08
C GLU A 30 3.13 -18.11 -9.29
N VAL A 31 1.96 -17.77 -9.83
CA VAL A 31 1.06 -16.76 -9.29
C VAL A 31 0.59 -17.07 -7.86
N VAL A 32 0.51 -18.35 -7.47
CA VAL A 32 0.20 -18.74 -6.09
C VAL A 32 1.27 -18.28 -5.08
N TYR A 33 2.54 -18.33 -5.46
CA TYR A 33 3.63 -17.91 -4.57
C TYR A 33 3.68 -16.39 -4.42
N GLU A 34 3.33 -15.65 -5.47
CA GLU A 34 3.16 -14.20 -5.38
C GLU A 34 1.99 -13.82 -4.47
N ALA A 35 0.85 -14.51 -4.60
CA ALA A 35 -0.32 -14.25 -3.79
C ALA A 35 -0.13 -14.61 -2.30
N LEU A 36 0.77 -15.55 -2.02
CA LEU A 36 1.07 -16.05 -0.67
C LEU A 36 2.40 -15.52 -0.11
N GLU A 37 3.02 -14.54 -0.77
CA GLU A 37 4.26 -13.92 -0.29
C GLU A 37 4.08 -13.44 1.17
N PRO A 38 4.95 -13.88 2.10
CA PRO A 38 4.80 -13.52 3.51
C PRO A 38 4.83 -12.01 3.75
N THR A 39 3.99 -11.54 4.67
CA THR A 39 4.00 -10.13 5.08
C THR A 39 5.32 -9.78 5.78
N LYS A 40 5.96 -8.69 5.33
CA LYS A 40 7.14 -8.12 5.97
C LYS A 40 6.85 -7.70 7.41
N ILE A 41 7.73 -8.07 8.33
CA ILE A 41 7.63 -7.74 9.76
C ILE A 41 8.52 -6.53 10.06
N TYR A 42 7.91 -5.42 10.50
CA TYR A 42 8.62 -4.14 10.71
C TYR A 42 9.05 -3.87 12.17
N VAL A 43 8.71 -4.75 13.12
CA VAL A 43 8.83 -4.47 14.57
C VAL A 43 10.25 -4.03 14.97
N LYS A 44 11.28 -4.79 14.59
CA LYS A 44 12.68 -4.47 14.99
C LYS A 44 13.16 -3.17 14.37
N SER A 45 12.99 -3.01 13.06
CA SER A 45 13.43 -1.82 12.32
C SER A 45 12.70 -0.57 12.80
N PHE A 46 11.39 -0.66 13.07
CA PHE A 46 10.61 0.44 13.62
C PHE A 46 11.08 0.84 15.02
N LEU A 47 11.25 -0.13 15.94
CA LEU A 47 11.69 0.17 17.31
C LEU A 47 13.10 0.80 17.35
N ASN A 48 13.99 0.42 16.43
CA ASN A 48 15.32 1.05 16.33
C ASN A 48 15.26 2.45 15.70
N THR A 49 14.37 2.65 14.74
CA THR A 49 14.11 3.96 14.13
C THR A 49 13.53 4.93 15.15
N ALA A 50 12.49 4.52 15.88
CA ALA A 50 11.78 5.35 16.86
C ALA A 50 12.65 5.79 18.06
N LYS A 51 13.84 5.19 18.26
CA LYS A 51 14.83 5.65 19.25
C LYS A 51 15.68 6.83 18.76
N GLN A 52 15.71 7.06 17.45
CA GLN A 52 16.61 8.00 16.79
C GLN A 52 15.88 9.16 16.12
N VAL A 53 14.59 9.00 15.83
CA VAL A 53 13.76 10.00 15.16
C VAL A 53 12.49 10.28 15.94
N ASN A 54 11.97 11.50 15.82
CA ASN A 54 10.75 11.91 16.48
C ASN A 54 9.50 11.49 15.68
N VAL A 55 9.07 10.25 15.87
CA VAL A 55 7.84 9.74 15.23
C VAL A 55 6.61 10.37 15.89
N LYS A 56 5.83 11.12 15.11
CA LYS A 56 4.54 11.73 15.53
C LYS A 56 3.36 10.78 15.41
N GLY A 57 3.49 9.76 14.57
CA GLY A 57 2.50 8.72 14.37
C GLY A 57 3.01 7.65 13.42
N ASP A 58 2.43 6.46 13.53
CA ASP A 58 2.79 5.30 12.73
C ASP A 58 1.55 4.52 12.31
N ILE A 59 1.62 3.87 11.14
CA ILE A 59 0.48 3.12 10.62
C ILE A 59 0.91 1.94 9.77
N HIS A 60 0.35 0.77 10.09
CA HIS A 60 0.49 -0.44 9.28
C HIS A 60 -0.57 -0.47 8.17
N ILE A 61 -0.13 -0.31 6.93
CA ILE A 61 -0.95 -0.24 5.71
C ILE A 61 -1.37 -1.66 5.33
N THR A 62 -2.58 -2.04 5.75
CA THR A 62 -3.13 -3.39 5.63
C THR A 62 -4.52 -3.35 5.01
N GLY A 63 -5.59 -3.85 5.65
CA GLY A 63 -6.97 -3.69 5.17
C GLY A 63 -7.40 -2.22 5.23
N ASP A 64 -8.28 -1.76 4.35
CA ASP A 64 -8.61 -0.33 4.15
C ASP A 64 -7.40 0.54 3.69
N ALA A 65 -6.22 -0.06 3.51
CA ALA A 65 -5.01 0.53 2.97
C ALA A 65 -4.80 2.02 3.32
N TYR A 66 -4.93 2.93 2.34
CA TYR A 66 -4.72 4.36 2.52
C TYR A 66 -5.87 5.08 3.23
N VAL A 67 -7.09 4.51 3.22
CA VAL A 67 -8.22 5.03 4.00
C VAL A 67 -7.96 4.90 5.50
N LYS A 68 -7.08 3.99 5.95
CA LYS A 68 -6.71 3.88 7.36
C LYS A 68 -6.18 5.18 7.96
N PHE A 69 -5.61 6.08 7.17
CA PHE A 69 -5.12 7.37 7.64
C PHE A 69 -6.24 8.28 8.20
N ASP A 70 -7.51 7.97 7.91
CA ASP A 70 -8.71 8.57 8.54
C ASP A 70 -8.68 8.43 10.07
N ARG A 71 -7.98 7.42 10.61
CA ARG A 71 -7.76 7.28 12.06
C ARG A 71 -7.07 8.50 12.63
N PHE A 72 -6.04 9.04 11.97
CA PHE A 72 -5.38 10.26 12.42
C PHE A 72 -6.29 11.48 12.32
N MET A 73 -7.09 11.57 11.26
CA MET A 73 -8.04 12.68 11.05
C MET A 73 -9.14 12.73 12.12
N LYS A 74 -9.52 11.56 12.67
CA LYS A 74 -10.46 11.48 13.81
C LYS A 74 -9.87 12.02 15.10
N PHE A 75 -8.56 11.86 15.31
CA PHE A 75 -7.87 12.37 16.50
C PHE A 75 -7.47 13.85 16.36
N SER A 76 -7.10 14.28 15.15
CA SER A 76 -6.68 15.65 14.85
C SER A 76 -7.58 16.23 13.78
N LYS A 77 -8.59 17.00 14.20
CA LYS A 77 -9.57 17.58 13.27
C LYS A 77 -8.90 18.58 12.34
N GLY A 78 -9.30 18.53 11.06
CA GLY A 78 -8.82 19.45 10.03
C GLY A 78 -7.60 18.96 9.27
N ILE A 79 -6.89 17.93 9.75
CA ILE A 79 -5.80 17.35 8.95
C ILE A 79 -6.35 16.47 7.81
N GLY A 80 -5.62 16.42 6.71
CA GLY A 80 -5.81 15.50 5.60
C GLY A 80 -4.48 14.88 5.16
N PHE A 81 -4.51 14.04 4.13
CA PHE A 81 -3.34 13.35 3.60
C PHE A 81 -3.35 13.39 2.07
N GLU A 82 -2.18 13.60 1.48
CA GLU A 82 -1.98 13.59 0.04
C GLU A 82 -0.82 12.67 -0.31
N PHE A 83 -1.10 11.61 -1.07
CA PHE A 83 -0.13 10.58 -1.47
C PHE A 83 0.19 10.69 -2.95
N ASN A 84 1.46 10.57 -3.31
CA ASN A 84 1.92 10.78 -4.69
C ASN A 84 3.04 9.82 -5.13
N ASN A 85 3.45 8.90 -4.26
CA ASN A 85 4.49 7.93 -4.54
C ASN A 85 4.00 6.53 -4.15
N PHE A 86 3.85 5.67 -5.17
CA PHE A 86 3.38 4.29 -5.05
C PHE A 86 4.35 3.38 -5.80
N LYS A 87 4.69 2.24 -5.21
CA LYS A 87 5.60 1.25 -5.80
C LYS A 87 4.96 -0.15 -5.80
N PRO A 88 3.81 -0.35 -6.46
CA PRO A 88 3.10 -1.62 -6.43
C PRO A 88 3.92 -2.74 -7.08
N GLN A 89 3.95 -3.91 -6.44
CA GLN A 89 4.48 -5.12 -7.06
C GLN A 89 3.60 -5.58 -8.24
N PRO A 90 4.16 -6.30 -9.23
CA PRO A 90 3.44 -6.70 -10.46
C PRO A 90 2.10 -7.41 -10.24
N ILE A 91 1.95 -8.13 -9.12
CA ILE A 91 0.68 -8.81 -8.78
C ILE A 91 -0.51 -7.85 -8.68
N PHE A 92 -0.32 -6.61 -8.25
CA PHE A 92 -1.43 -5.65 -8.17
C PHE A 92 -1.95 -5.25 -9.56
N ASP A 93 -1.04 -5.02 -10.51
CA ASP A 93 -1.43 -4.73 -11.89
C ASP A 93 -2.05 -5.97 -12.56
N LEU A 94 -1.55 -7.18 -12.25
CA LEU A 94 -2.15 -8.42 -12.73
C LEU A 94 -3.61 -8.57 -12.27
N ILE A 95 -3.87 -8.34 -10.97
CA ILE A 95 -5.23 -8.38 -10.40
C ILE A 95 -6.13 -7.37 -11.12
N GLN A 96 -5.67 -6.11 -11.25
CA GLN A 96 -6.48 -5.05 -11.82
C GLN A 96 -6.81 -5.31 -13.30
N LYS A 97 -5.84 -5.80 -14.09
CA LYS A 97 -6.04 -6.14 -15.51
C LYS A 97 -6.90 -7.39 -15.72
N THR A 98 -6.83 -8.34 -14.80
CA THR A 98 -7.58 -9.61 -14.91
C THR A 98 -9.05 -9.44 -14.52
N ALA A 99 -9.39 -8.52 -13.62
CA ALA A 99 -10.76 -8.38 -13.13
C ALA A 99 -11.83 -8.19 -14.24
N PRO A 100 -11.63 -7.35 -15.28
CA PRO A 100 -12.55 -7.25 -16.42
C PRO A 100 -12.76 -8.54 -17.20
N GLU A 101 -11.72 -9.39 -17.31
CA GLU A 101 -11.80 -10.63 -18.06
C GLU A 101 -12.69 -11.68 -17.39
N VAL A 102 -12.89 -11.56 -16.08
CA VAL A 102 -13.70 -12.48 -15.26
C VAL A 102 -15.04 -11.85 -14.82
N GLY A 103 -15.46 -10.78 -15.51
CA GLY A 103 -16.76 -10.14 -15.31
C GLY A 103 -16.86 -9.18 -14.12
N GLY A 104 -15.71 -8.71 -13.59
CA GLY A 104 -15.65 -7.68 -12.56
C GLY A 104 -15.01 -6.38 -13.05
N GLU A 105 -14.88 -5.39 -12.16
CA GLU A 105 -14.08 -4.19 -12.41
C GLU A 105 -13.42 -3.80 -11.08
N ILE A 106 -12.14 -3.42 -11.13
CA ILE A 106 -11.43 -2.88 -9.98
C ILE A 106 -10.83 -1.54 -10.40
N THR A 107 -11.43 -0.46 -9.92
CA THR A 107 -10.97 0.89 -10.22
C THR A 107 -9.64 1.18 -9.50
N ASP A 108 -8.92 2.20 -9.96
CA ASP A 108 -7.70 2.66 -9.28
C ASP A 108 -7.98 3.07 -7.82
N GLU A 109 -9.14 3.64 -7.56
CA GLU A 109 -9.61 3.99 -6.22
C GLU A 109 -9.80 2.74 -5.35
N GLU A 110 -10.46 1.71 -5.88
CA GLU A 110 -10.66 0.44 -5.16
C GLU A 110 -9.32 -0.26 -4.88
N MET A 111 -8.36 -0.21 -5.82
CA MET A 111 -7.00 -0.72 -5.59
C MET A 111 -6.35 -0.04 -4.37
N LEU A 112 -6.44 1.29 -4.28
CA LEU A 112 -5.87 2.08 -3.18
C LEU A 112 -6.64 1.97 -1.85
N LYS A 113 -7.90 1.54 -1.88
CA LYS A 113 -8.71 1.27 -0.68
C LYS A 113 -8.50 -0.15 -0.15
N THR A 114 -8.22 -1.11 -1.03
CA THR A 114 -8.14 -2.52 -0.66
C THR A 114 -6.71 -3.02 -0.46
N PHE A 115 -5.76 -2.54 -1.26
CA PHE A 115 -4.37 -3.01 -1.26
C PHE A 115 -3.39 -1.92 -0.82
N ASN A 116 -2.26 -2.36 -0.27
CA ASN A 116 -1.21 -1.47 0.22
C ASN A 116 -0.42 -0.76 -0.90
N MET A 117 -0.59 -1.21 -2.16
CA MET A 117 0.03 -0.64 -3.37
C MET A 117 1.54 -0.41 -3.26
N GLY A 118 2.23 -1.33 -2.58
CA GLY A 118 3.69 -1.34 -2.46
C GLY A 118 4.22 -0.95 -1.08
N TRP A 119 3.49 -0.11 -0.34
CA TRP A 119 3.94 0.40 0.95
C TRP A 119 3.24 -0.30 2.10
N GLY A 120 3.97 -1.10 2.88
CA GLY A 120 3.38 -1.87 3.98
C GLY A 120 3.23 -1.09 5.29
N PHE A 121 4.06 -0.08 5.54
CA PHE A 121 4.11 0.64 6.81
C PHE A 121 4.47 2.11 6.55
N ALA A 122 3.92 3.02 7.34
CA ALA A 122 4.21 4.45 7.25
C ALA A 122 4.49 5.04 8.63
N VAL A 123 5.37 6.04 8.66
CA VAL A 123 5.62 6.90 9.83
C VAL A 123 5.39 8.35 9.45
N ILE A 124 4.96 9.15 10.43
CA ILE A 124 4.73 10.58 10.31
C ILE A 124 5.81 11.28 11.13
N VAL A 125 6.56 12.17 10.49
CA VAL A 125 7.64 12.97 11.11
C VAL A 125 7.50 14.43 10.70
N ASP A 126 8.31 15.32 11.29
CA ASP A 126 8.38 16.69 10.80
C ASP A 126 8.93 16.77 9.38
N LYS A 127 8.45 17.74 8.59
CA LYS A 127 8.90 17.95 7.21
C LYS A 127 10.42 18.15 7.12
N THR A 128 11.03 18.73 8.15
CA THR A 128 12.47 18.98 8.23
C THR A 128 13.29 17.73 8.57
N GLU A 129 12.64 16.64 9.01
CA GLU A 129 13.29 15.40 9.46
C GLU A 129 13.13 14.25 8.45
N VAL A 130 12.56 14.50 7.26
CA VAL A 130 12.23 13.46 6.28
C VAL A 130 13.48 12.71 5.81
N ASP A 131 14.50 13.41 5.34
CA ASP A 131 15.71 12.79 4.78
C ASP A 131 16.50 12.03 5.86
N ASP A 132 16.63 12.61 7.05
CA ASP A 132 17.26 11.95 8.19
C ASP A 132 16.50 10.70 8.62
N THR A 133 15.16 10.76 8.60
CA THR A 133 14.31 9.62 8.94
C THR A 133 14.46 8.48 7.93
N ILE A 134 14.46 8.79 6.62
CA ILE A 134 14.70 7.80 5.57
C ILE A 134 16.06 7.14 5.78
N ALA A 135 17.12 7.93 5.98
CA ALA A 135 18.47 7.41 6.21
C ALA A 135 18.56 6.52 7.46
N VAL A 136 17.83 6.83 8.54
CA VAL A 136 17.75 5.97 9.73
C VAL A 136 17.00 4.67 9.44
N ILE A 137 15.88 4.72 8.71
CA ILE A 137 15.11 3.51 8.38
C ILE A 137 15.93 2.57 7.48
N GLU A 138 16.61 3.11 6.48
CA GLU A 138 17.46 2.34 5.56
C GLU A 138 18.65 1.68 6.28
N LYS A 139 19.26 2.36 7.25
CA LYS A 139 20.27 1.76 8.15
C LYS A 139 19.73 0.60 9.00
N ASN A 140 18.40 0.46 9.10
CA ASN A 140 17.72 -0.63 9.80
C ASN A 140 17.11 -1.66 8.82
N ASP A 141 17.72 -1.81 7.62
CA ASP A 141 17.44 -2.83 6.62
C ASP A 141 16.01 -2.80 6.04
N VAL A 142 15.44 -1.59 5.93
CA VAL A 142 14.12 -1.38 5.32
C VAL A 142 14.21 -0.26 4.30
N GLU A 143 13.80 -0.52 3.06
CA GLU A 143 13.60 0.52 2.05
C GLU A 143 12.54 1.50 2.54
N ALA A 144 12.83 2.80 2.44
CA ALA A 144 11.93 3.87 2.81
C ALA A 144 11.97 4.97 1.76
N ASP A 145 10.86 5.69 1.65
CA ASP A 145 10.73 6.83 0.75
C ASP A 145 9.62 7.75 1.29
N GLN A 146 9.61 9.00 0.86
CA GLN A 146 8.50 9.89 1.14
C GLN A 146 7.31 9.48 0.26
N ILE A 147 6.24 8.98 0.91
CA ILE A 147 5.04 8.51 0.18
C ILE A 147 3.96 9.59 0.00
N GLY A 148 4.07 10.70 0.74
CA GLY A 148 3.08 11.77 0.75
C GLY A 148 3.33 12.84 1.81
N THR A 149 2.29 13.64 2.07
CA THR A 149 2.31 14.76 3.02
C THR A 149 0.99 14.89 3.77
N ILE A 150 1.04 15.47 4.98
CA ILE A 150 -0.15 15.93 5.70
C ILE A 150 -0.61 17.27 5.10
N THR A 151 -1.92 17.45 5.00
CA THR A 151 -2.56 18.68 4.52
C THR A 151 -3.59 19.18 5.54
N ASP A 152 -4.22 20.32 5.27
CA ASP A 152 -5.33 20.92 6.04
C ASP A 152 -6.69 20.72 5.35
N THR A 153 -6.76 19.82 4.38
CA THR A 153 -7.94 19.67 3.51
C THR A 153 -9.08 18.87 4.16
N GLY A 154 -8.81 18.16 5.26
CA GLY A 154 -9.76 17.23 5.86
C GLY A 154 -10.12 16.05 4.95
N ARG A 155 -9.26 15.72 3.97
CA ARG A 155 -9.49 14.67 2.95
C ARG A 155 -8.27 13.78 2.79
N ILE A 156 -8.48 12.58 2.24
CA ILE A 156 -7.42 11.68 1.79
C ILE A 156 -7.41 11.65 0.26
N ILE A 157 -6.32 12.14 -0.33
CA ILE A 157 -6.14 12.29 -1.77
C ILE A 157 -4.97 11.42 -2.21
N ALA A 158 -5.12 10.74 -3.35
CA ALA A 158 -4.05 10.02 -4.01
C ALA A 158 -3.85 10.52 -5.45
N HIS A 159 -2.60 10.78 -5.82
CA HIS A 159 -2.17 11.04 -7.19
C HIS A 159 -1.61 9.77 -7.79
N TYR A 160 -2.41 9.09 -8.60
CA TYR A 160 -2.07 7.78 -9.15
C TYR A 160 -2.45 7.70 -10.63
N LYS A 161 -1.52 7.21 -11.47
CA LYS A 161 -1.70 7.09 -12.93
C LYS A 161 -2.20 8.41 -13.57
N ASN A 162 -1.62 9.54 -13.20
CA ASN A 162 -1.99 10.91 -13.63
C ASN A 162 -3.42 11.35 -13.26
N LYS A 163 -4.07 10.68 -12.31
CA LYS A 163 -5.39 11.02 -11.78
C LYS A 163 -5.28 11.52 -10.34
N LYS A 164 -6.13 12.47 -9.98
CA LYS A 164 -6.36 12.88 -8.59
C LYS A 164 -7.60 12.15 -8.06
N LEU A 165 -7.40 11.24 -7.13
CA LEU A 165 -8.43 10.36 -6.57
C LEU A 165 -8.77 10.79 -5.14
N LEU A 166 -10.06 10.95 -4.84
CA LEU A 166 -10.54 11.20 -3.49
C LEU A 166 -10.85 9.86 -2.82
N LEU A 167 -10.03 9.47 -1.84
CA LEU A 167 -10.21 8.20 -1.13
C LEU A 167 -11.14 8.34 0.08
N LYS A 168 -11.15 9.52 0.72
CA LYS A 168 -11.96 9.85 1.90
C LYS A 168 -12.17 11.36 2.02
#